data_AF-A0A838D6F3-F1
#
_entry.id   AF-A0A838D6F3-F1
#
_cell.length_a   1.000
_cell.length_b   1.000
_cell.length_c   1.000
_cell.angle_alpha   90.00
_cell.angle_beta   90.00
_cell.angle_gamma   90.00
#
_symmetry.space_group_name_H-M   'P 1'
#
loop_
_entity.id
_entity.type
_entity.pdbx_description
1 polymer ?
#
loop_
_entity_poly.entity_id
_entity_poly.type
_entity_poly.pdbx_seq_one_letter_code
_entity_poly.pdbx_strand_id
1 'polypeptide(L)'
;MSTSTQNESSRGYTQLLENKAEQKKLLSIKQSKFTELIGWLQNWGYKVVDKSKSVRIPGIEFQAEITPQVPYSSGLSTPLYLEFQDDLSHGFILRTTFELDKNIEIYINTQTRAREIELTYIEINQLVLPMKVSLIRDHPFTKLYKVVFTDGLHKQYFLECIIDLMNSMSLIIGKWDEKYYSIPPKETIAKKEKKIDDLELEEILNG
;
A
#
# COMPACT_ATOMS: atom_id res chain seq x y z
N MET A 1 -11.04 60.94 35.53
CA MET A 1 -10.17 60.37 34.48
C MET A 1 -10.77 59.02 34.09
N SER A 2 -11.29 58.90 32.87
CA SER A 2 -11.91 57.66 32.37
C SER A 2 -10.91 56.98 31.46
N THR A 3 -10.35 55.85 31.88
CA THR A 3 -9.52 54.99 31.03
C THR A 3 -10.40 53.89 30.44
N SER A 4 -10.54 53.93 29.12
CA SER A 4 -11.23 52.99 28.27
C SER A 4 -10.56 51.62 28.26
N THR A 5 -11.30 50.59 28.68
CA THR A 5 -10.96 49.18 28.43
C THR A 5 -11.69 48.76 27.15
N GLN A 6 -10.96 48.58 26.04
CA GLN A 6 -11.48 47.94 24.84
C GLN A 6 -10.48 46.96 24.22
N ASN A 7 -11.03 45.80 23.85
CA ASN A 7 -10.61 44.94 22.72
C ASN A 7 -9.45 43.93 22.87
N GLU A 8 -9.56 43.01 23.83
CA GLU A 8 -8.88 41.70 23.71
C GLU A 8 -9.82 40.58 23.24
N SER A 9 -11.11 40.61 23.60
CA SER A 9 -12.08 39.55 23.22
C SER A 9 -12.46 39.53 21.74
N SER A 10 -12.40 40.68 21.07
CA SER A 10 -12.71 40.81 19.63
C SER A 10 -11.67 40.10 18.74
N ARG A 11 -10.37 40.18 19.06
CA ARG A 11 -9.30 39.58 18.24
C ARG A 11 -9.36 38.06 18.21
N GLY A 12 -9.65 37.42 19.34
CA GLY A 12 -9.76 35.96 19.43
C GLY A 12 -10.96 35.39 18.67
N TYR A 13 -12.09 36.12 18.67
CA TYR A 13 -13.28 35.71 17.91
C TYR A 13 -13.09 35.91 16.39
N THR A 14 -12.43 37.00 15.98
CA THR A 14 -12.09 37.24 14.57
C THR A 14 -11.10 36.22 14.03
N GLN A 15 -10.04 35.86 14.77
CA GLN A 15 -9.10 34.80 14.39
C GLN A 15 -9.77 33.41 14.30
N LEU A 16 -10.69 33.09 15.21
CA LEU A 16 -11.47 31.84 15.15
C LEU A 16 -12.39 31.79 13.92
N LEU A 17 -12.98 32.91 13.53
CA LEU A 17 -13.82 33.02 12.34
C LEU A 17 -13.00 32.97 11.05
N GLU A 18 -11.85 33.65 11.00
CA GLU A 18 -10.89 33.59 9.89
C GLU A 18 -10.38 32.16 9.69
N ASN A 19 -9.97 31.48 10.76
CA ASN A 19 -9.56 30.07 10.72
C ASN A 19 -10.69 29.15 10.20
N LYS A 20 -11.95 29.39 10.60
CA LYS A 20 -13.10 28.63 10.08
C LYS A 20 -13.38 28.91 8.60
N ALA A 21 -13.24 30.16 8.17
CA ALA A 21 -13.45 30.55 6.78
C ALA A 21 -12.35 29.96 5.88
N GLU A 22 -11.09 29.99 6.33
CA GLU A 22 -9.96 29.37 5.64
C GLU A 22 -10.09 27.86 5.55
N GLN A 23 -10.45 27.18 6.64
CA GLN A 23 -10.71 25.74 6.63
C GLN A 23 -11.82 25.36 5.65
N LYS A 24 -12.92 26.13 5.64
CA LYS A 24 -14.05 25.87 4.72
C LYS A 24 -13.63 26.09 3.26
N LYS A 25 -12.81 27.10 2.99
CA LYS A 25 -12.23 27.36 1.67
C LYS A 25 -11.32 26.21 1.25
N LEU A 26 -10.42 25.75 2.13
CA LEU A 26 -9.51 24.63 1.87
C LEU A 26 -10.27 23.35 1.53
N LEU A 27 -11.29 23.00 2.32
CA LEU A 27 -12.17 21.85 2.07
C LEU A 27 -12.84 21.94 0.69
N SER A 28 -13.32 23.11 0.30
CA SER A 28 -13.94 23.31 -1.02
C SER A 28 -12.95 23.10 -2.17
N ILE A 29 -11.69 23.52 -2.00
CA ILE A 29 -10.62 23.33 -2.97
C ILE A 29 -10.29 21.84 -3.08
N LYS A 30 -10.10 21.15 -1.95
CA LYS A 30 -9.84 19.70 -1.91
C LYS A 30 -10.97 18.92 -2.55
N GLN A 31 -12.23 19.26 -2.27
CA GLN A 31 -13.39 18.60 -2.87
C GLN A 31 -13.46 18.79 -4.39
N SER A 32 -13.22 20.01 -4.87
CA SER A 32 -13.18 20.30 -6.30
C SER A 32 -12.06 19.50 -6.98
N LYS A 33 -10.87 19.48 -6.38
CA LYS A 33 -9.72 18.74 -6.90
C LYS A 33 -9.94 17.23 -6.88
N PHE A 34 -10.49 16.70 -5.79
CA PHE A 34 -10.88 15.30 -5.67
C PHE A 34 -11.84 14.87 -6.78
N THR A 35 -12.88 15.67 -7.04
CA THR A 35 -13.85 15.40 -8.10
C THR A 35 -13.20 15.43 -9.50
N GLU A 36 -12.29 16.39 -9.72
CA GLU A 36 -11.51 16.47 -10.97
C GLU A 36 -10.67 15.20 -11.20
N LEU A 37 -9.92 14.76 -10.18
CA LEU A 37 -9.03 13.59 -10.28
C LEU A 37 -9.81 12.29 -10.50
N ILE A 38 -10.96 12.11 -9.83
CA ILE A 38 -11.87 10.98 -10.10
C ILE A 38 -12.34 11.03 -11.55
N GLY A 39 -12.75 12.21 -12.04
CA GLY A 39 -13.18 12.38 -13.43
C GLY A 39 -12.09 12.00 -14.43
N TRP A 40 -10.83 12.34 -14.16
CA TRP A 40 -9.71 11.91 -15.00
C TRP A 40 -9.55 10.39 -15.02
N LEU A 41 -9.55 9.74 -13.85
CA LEU A 41 -9.45 8.28 -13.73
C LEU A 41 -10.58 7.55 -14.47
N GLN A 42 -11.82 8.00 -14.29
CA GLN A 42 -12.99 7.42 -14.97
C GLN A 42 -12.91 7.57 -16.49
N ASN A 43 -12.45 8.74 -16.97
CA ASN A 43 -12.24 8.97 -18.41
C ASN A 43 -11.14 8.09 -19.00
N TRP A 44 -10.16 7.68 -18.20
CA TRP A 44 -9.14 6.71 -18.60
C TRP A 44 -9.59 5.25 -18.45
N GLY A 45 -10.84 4.99 -18.04
CA GLY A 45 -11.42 3.65 -17.94
C GLY A 45 -11.21 2.97 -16.58
N TYR A 46 -10.65 3.65 -15.59
CA TYR A 46 -10.53 3.10 -14.23
C TYR A 46 -11.92 3.03 -13.57
N LYS A 47 -12.22 1.93 -12.89
CA LYS A 47 -13.40 1.85 -12.01
C LYS A 47 -13.07 2.51 -10.68
N VAL A 48 -13.76 3.63 -10.41
CA VAL A 48 -13.55 4.45 -9.20
C VAL A 48 -14.83 4.52 -8.38
N VAL A 49 -14.71 4.29 -7.07
CA VAL A 49 -15.80 4.39 -6.09
C VAL A 49 -15.44 5.44 -5.06
N ASP A 50 -16.27 6.48 -4.91
CA ASP A 50 -16.13 7.46 -3.82
C ASP A 50 -16.51 6.81 -2.48
N LYS A 51 -15.54 6.76 -1.56
CA LYS A 51 -15.68 6.19 -0.21
C LYS A 51 -15.80 7.25 0.87
N SER A 52 -15.74 8.54 0.54
CA SER A 52 -15.68 9.65 1.51
C SER A 52 -16.84 9.66 2.51
N LYS A 53 -18.01 9.13 2.12
CA LYS A 53 -19.18 9.01 3.00
C LYS A 53 -19.37 7.63 3.64
N SER A 54 -18.80 6.59 3.04
CA SER A 54 -19.04 5.20 3.46
C SER A 54 -17.99 4.70 4.45
N VAL A 55 -16.78 5.25 4.42
CA VAL A 55 -15.69 4.88 5.34
C VAL A 55 -15.21 6.16 6.03
N ARG A 56 -15.54 6.30 7.32
CA ARG A 56 -15.03 7.41 8.14
C ARG A 56 -13.74 6.99 8.82
N ILE A 57 -12.62 7.29 8.17
CA ILE A 57 -11.28 7.11 8.75
C ILE A 57 -10.85 8.45 9.35
N PRO A 58 -10.49 8.52 10.65
CA PRO A 58 -9.94 9.74 11.24
C PRO A 58 -8.76 10.27 10.42
N GLY A 59 -8.71 11.57 10.18
CA GLY A 59 -7.66 12.22 9.39
C GLY A 59 -7.89 12.22 7.87
N ILE A 60 -8.87 11.46 7.35
CA ILE A 60 -9.16 11.41 5.91
C ILE A 60 -10.45 12.17 5.60
N GLU A 61 -10.34 13.20 4.78
CA GLU A 61 -11.46 14.08 4.40
C GLU A 61 -12.19 13.55 3.15
N PHE A 62 -11.43 13.10 2.15
CA PHE A 62 -11.96 12.52 0.91
C PHE A 62 -11.17 11.27 0.54
N GLN A 63 -11.87 10.23 0.08
CA GLN A 63 -11.25 8.97 -0.32
C GLN A 63 -11.96 8.38 -1.54
N ALA A 64 -11.18 7.99 -2.55
CA ALA A 64 -11.65 7.21 -3.69
C ALA A 64 -10.91 5.87 -3.76
N GLU A 65 -11.67 4.80 -3.99
CA GLU A 65 -11.16 3.45 -4.23
C GLU A 65 -11.13 3.17 -5.72
N ILE A 66 -10.00 2.70 -6.23
CA ILE A 66 -9.71 2.49 -7.65
C ILE A 66 -9.42 0.99 -7.85
N THR A 67 -10.24 0.30 -8.64
CA THR A 67 -10.20 -1.18 -8.78
C THR A 67 -10.39 -1.65 -10.22
N PRO A 68 -10.03 -2.92 -10.50
CA PRO A 68 -8.74 -3.54 -10.19
C PRO A 68 -7.66 -3.04 -11.16
N GLN A 69 -6.38 -3.08 -10.79
CA GLN A 69 -5.31 -2.56 -11.66
C GLN A 69 -4.16 -3.53 -11.91
N VAL A 70 -3.76 -4.31 -10.90
CA VAL A 70 -2.72 -5.35 -11.06
C VAL A 70 -3.30 -6.68 -10.54
N PRO A 71 -3.47 -7.70 -11.40
CA PRO A 71 -3.82 -9.03 -10.93
C PRO A 71 -2.60 -9.71 -10.28
N TYR A 72 -2.78 -10.33 -9.12
CA TYR A 72 -1.78 -11.25 -8.58
C TYR A 72 -1.75 -12.54 -9.39
N SER A 73 -0.61 -13.24 -9.35
CA SER A 73 -0.48 -14.64 -9.79
C SER A 73 -1.51 -15.55 -9.09
N SER A 74 -1.93 -15.22 -7.87
CA SER A 74 -3.00 -15.88 -7.12
C SER A 74 -4.43 -15.52 -7.55
N GLY A 75 -4.61 -14.59 -8.50
CA GLY A 75 -5.93 -14.14 -8.98
C GLY A 75 -6.63 -13.11 -8.07
N LEU A 76 -6.00 -12.70 -6.96
CA LEU A 76 -6.47 -11.57 -6.16
C LEU A 76 -6.22 -10.24 -6.91
N SER A 77 -6.78 -9.14 -6.42
CA SER A 77 -6.35 -7.79 -6.80
C SER A 77 -6.50 -6.85 -5.61
N THR A 78 -5.61 -5.87 -5.51
CA THR A 78 -5.66 -4.89 -4.43
C THR A 78 -6.07 -3.53 -4.98
N PRO A 79 -7.02 -2.84 -4.34
CA PRO A 79 -7.35 -1.47 -4.73
C PRO A 79 -6.18 -0.50 -4.53
N LEU A 80 -6.22 0.57 -5.32
CA LEU A 80 -5.51 1.81 -5.05
C LEU A 80 -6.47 2.79 -4.39
N TYR A 81 -5.98 3.62 -3.49
CA TYR A 81 -6.73 4.68 -2.83
C TYR A 81 -6.14 6.03 -3.17
N LEU A 82 -7.01 6.98 -3.50
CA LEU A 82 -6.70 8.41 -3.62
C LEU A 82 -7.32 9.12 -2.42
N GLU A 83 -6.50 9.81 -1.63
CA GLU A 83 -6.89 10.33 -0.32
C GLU A 83 -6.46 11.77 -0.13
N PHE A 84 -7.41 12.62 0.26
CA PHE A 84 -7.12 13.92 0.84
C PHE A 84 -7.21 13.81 2.35
N GLN A 85 -6.13 14.18 3.05
CA GLN A 85 -6.02 14.11 4.50
C GLN A 85 -6.08 15.51 5.10
N ASP A 86 -6.56 15.64 6.34
CA ASP A 86 -6.74 16.93 7.01
C ASP A 86 -5.40 17.64 7.29
N ASP A 87 -4.37 16.89 7.62
CA ASP A 87 -2.99 17.34 7.84
C ASP A 87 -2.21 17.65 6.56
N LEU A 88 -2.73 17.28 5.39
CA LEU A 88 -2.13 17.55 4.08
C LEU A 88 -2.93 18.61 3.31
N SER A 89 -2.54 19.88 3.46
CA SER A 89 -3.30 21.00 2.88
C SER A 89 -3.17 21.12 1.36
N HIS A 90 -1.99 20.87 0.80
CA HIS A 90 -1.66 21.18 -0.61
C HIS A 90 -1.40 19.93 -1.46
N GLY A 91 -1.96 18.80 -1.08
CA GLY A 91 -1.70 17.54 -1.76
C GLY A 91 -2.72 16.47 -1.44
N PHE A 92 -2.47 15.31 -2.02
CA PHE A 92 -3.20 14.07 -1.75
C PHE A 92 -2.22 12.92 -1.72
N ILE A 93 -2.66 11.79 -1.18
CA ILE A 93 -1.91 10.56 -1.11
C ILE A 93 -2.52 9.56 -2.08
N LEU A 94 -1.69 8.98 -2.92
CA LEU A 94 -2.00 7.73 -3.62
C LEU A 94 -1.40 6.61 -2.79
N ARG A 95 -2.20 5.62 -2.39
CA ARG A 95 -1.70 4.48 -1.62
C ARG A 95 -2.33 3.16 -2.03
N THR A 96 -1.64 2.08 -1.70
CA THR A 96 -2.20 0.74 -1.69
C THR A 96 -1.62 -0.05 -0.52
N THR A 97 -2.40 -0.98 0.00
CA THR A 97 -1.96 -1.94 1.00
C THR A 97 -2.24 -3.30 0.41
N PHE A 98 -1.20 -3.98 -0.06
CA PHE A 98 -1.37 -5.32 -0.59
C PHE A 98 -0.79 -6.39 0.31
N GLU A 99 -1.49 -7.52 0.33
CA GLU A 99 -1.08 -8.72 1.02
C GLU A 99 -0.08 -9.48 0.13
N LEU A 100 1.02 -9.92 0.73
CA LEU A 100 1.96 -10.80 0.06
C LEU A 100 1.28 -12.16 -0.14
N ASP A 101 1.39 -12.72 -1.36
CA ASP A 101 0.77 -13.99 -1.72
C ASP A 101 1.18 -15.15 -0.79
N LYS A 102 0.35 -16.18 -0.68
CA LYS A 102 0.61 -17.38 0.13
C LYS A 102 1.93 -18.06 -0.22
N ASN A 103 2.35 -17.98 -1.49
CA ASN A 103 3.66 -18.48 -1.92
C ASN A 103 4.82 -17.73 -1.22
N ILE A 104 4.66 -16.43 -1.04
CA ILE A 104 5.62 -15.56 -0.34
C ILE A 104 5.63 -15.88 1.16
N GLU A 105 4.44 -16.11 1.75
CA GLU A 105 4.32 -16.59 3.12
C GLU A 105 5.05 -17.94 3.31
N ILE A 106 4.90 -18.88 2.38
CA ILE A 106 5.64 -20.15 2.39
C ILE A 106 7.15 -19.91 2.29
N TYR A 107 7.61 -19.03 1.39
CA TYR A 107 9.03 -18.67 1.30
C TYR A 107 9.53 -18.14 2.65
N ILE A 108 8.86 -17.14 3.22
CA ILE A 108 9.24 -16.53 4.49
C ILE A 108 9.29 -17.56 5.62
N ASN A 109 8.28 -18.44 5.71
CA ASN A 109 8.20 -19.47 6.76
C ASN A 109 9.18 -20.63 6.56
N THR A 110 9.64 -20.89 5.33
CA THR A 110 10.64 -21.93 5.05
C THR A 110 12.07 -21.44 5.19
N GLN A 111 12.28 -20.12 5.24
CA GLN A 111 13.58 -19.51 5.44
C GLN A 111 13.99 -19.57 6.91
N THR A 112 15.14 -20.20 7.18
CA THR A 112 15.74 -20.27 8.52
C THR A 112 16.54 -19.01 8.87
N ARG A 113 16.77 -18.11 7.90
CA ARG A 113 17.63 -16.92 8.04
C ARG A 113 16.86 -15.64 7.75
N ALA A 114 16.51 -14.90 8.80
CA ALA A 114 15.93 -13.55 8.72
C ALA A 114 16.72 -12.59 7.81
N ARG A 115 18.02 -12.83 7.63
CA ARG A 115 18.90 -12.09 6.72
C ARG A 115 18.42 -12.09 5.26
N GLU A 116 17.88 -13.19 4.74
CA GLU A 116 17.49 -13.28 3.33
C GLU A 116 16.22 -12.47 3.04
N ILE A 117 15.30 -12.43 3.99
CA ILE A 117 14.10 -11.59 3.96
C ILE A 117 14.52 -10.11 3.95
N GLU A 118 15.43 -9.72 4.84
CA GLU A 118 15.94 -8.34 4.89
C GLU A 118 16.67 -7.92 3.60
N LEU A 119 17.53 -8.78 3.05
CA LEU A 119 18.21 -8.51 1.78
C LEU A 119 17.20 -8.34 0.63
N THR A 120 16.16 -9.16 0.60
CA THR A 120 15.09 -9.05 -0.41
C THR A 120 14.38 -7.70 -0.29
N TYR A 121 14.06 -7.25 0.92
CA TYR A 121 13.46 -5.92 1.09
C TYR A 121 14.41 -4.76 0.75
N ILE A 122 15.73 -4.93 0.92
CA ILE A 122 16.72 -3.94 0.46
C ILE A 122 16.72 -3.87 -1.08
N GLU A 123 16.72 -5.02 -1.76
CA GLU A 123 16.64 -5.10 -3.23
C GLU A 123 15.34 -4.46 -3.73
N ILE A 124 14.20 -4.79 -3.11
CA ILE A 124 12.91 -4.17 -3.40
C ILE A 124 12.96 -2.65 -3.26
N ASN A 125 13.51 -2.15 -2.15
CA ASN A 125 13.61 -0.71 -1.92
C ASN A 125 14.46 -0.02 -3.01
N GLN A 126 15.55 -0.64 -3.44
CA GLN A 126 16.38 -0.11 -4.54
C GLN A 126 15.64 -0.04 -5.87
N LEU A 127 14.74 -1.00 -6.14
CA LEU A 127 13.90 -1.01 -7.33
C LEU A 127 12.78 0.04 -7.27
N VAL A 128 12.19 0.24 -6.08
CA VAL A 128 11.01 1.11 -5.90
C VAL A 128 11.39 2.60 -5.77
N LEU A 129 12.52 2.89 -5.12
CA LEU A 129 12.95 4.26 -4.82
C LEU A 129 13.00 5.21 -6.03
N PRO A 130 13.49 4.80 -7.23
CA PRO A 130 13.50 5.66 -8.42
C PRO A 130 12.12 6.16 -8.87
N MET A 131 11.05 5.41 -8.58
CA MET A 131 9.66 5.81 -8.89
C MET A 131 9.09 6.81 -7.87
N LYS A 132 9.88 7.20 -6.86
CA LYS A 132 9.48 8.12 -5.78
C LYS A 132 8.24 7.63 -5.03
N VAL A 133 8.13 6.31 -4.89
CA VAL A 133 7.11 5.63 -4.09
C VAL A 133 7.75 5.23 -2.77
N SER A 134 7.07 5.53 -1.68
CA SER A 134 7.50 5.12 -0.34
C SER A 134 6.92 3.76 -0.01
N LEU A 135 7.72 2.93 0.66
CA LEU A 135 7.38 1.57 1.05
C LEU A 135 7.44 1.44 2.57
N ILE A 136 6.35 0.95 3.17
CA ILE A 136 6.30 0.53 4.58
C ILE A 136 6.14 -0.98 4.60
N ARG A 137 7.09 -1.63 5.27
CA ARG A 137 7.11 -3.08 5.49
C ARG A 137 6.21 -3.38 6.70
N ASP A 138 5.17 -4.17 6.50
CA ASP A 138 4.20 -4.50 7.56
C ASP A 138 3.70 -5.94 7.37
N HIS A 139 4.62 -6.91 7.47
CA HIS A 139 4.38 -8.31 7.12
C HIS A 139 3.09 -8.87 7.79
N PRO A 140 2.17 -9.52 7.05
CA PRO A 140 2.23 -9.97 5.65
C PRO A 140 1.89 -8.93 4.58
N PHE A 141 1.72 -7.67 4.95
CA PHE A 141 1.37 -6.59 4.05
C PHE A 141 2.59 -5.77 3.62
N THR A 142 2.49 -5.21 2.42
CA THR A 142 3.35 -4.12 1.98
C THR A 142 2.47 -2.93 1.66
N LYS A 143 2.76 -1.81 2.30
CA LYS A 143 2.06 -0.55 2.05
C LYS A 143 2.92 0.31 1.15
N LEU A 144 2.35 0.75 0.05
CA LEU A 144 2.96 1.72 -0.85
C LEU A 144 2.18 3.02 -0.81
N TYR A 145 2.91 4.13 -0.80
CA TYR A 145 2.27 5.43 -0.91
C TYR A 145 3.14 6.44 -1.65
N LYS A 146 2.48 7.41 -2.27
CA LYS A 146 3.08 8.55 -2.94
C LYS A 146 2.29 9.80 -2.60
N VAL A 147 2.98 10.79 -2.08
CA VAL A 147 2.42 12.13 -1.81
C VAL A 147 2.52 12.94 -3.09
N VAL A 148 1.41 13.53 -3.52
CA VAL A 148 1.34 14.34 -4.74
C VAL A 148 0.81 15.73 -4.38
N PHE A 149 1.61 16.75 -4.66
CA PHE A 149 1.19 18.14 -4.47
C PHE A 149 0.29 18.59 -5.62
N THR A 150 -0.72 19.40 -5.29
CA THR A 150 -1.66 19.93 -6.28
C THR A 150 -1.06 21.04 -7.14
N ASP A 151 -0.02 21.69 -6.64
CA ASP A 151 0.70 22.75 -7.33
C ASP A 151 1.47 22.16 -8.52
N GLY A 152 1.18 22.65 -9.73
CA GLY A 152 1.76 22.11 -10.96
C GLY A 152 1.17 20.77 -11.41
N LEU A 153 0.11 20.27 -10.76
CA LEU A 153 -0.51 19.00 -11.15
C LEU A 153 -1.22 19.11 -12.50
N HIS A 154 -0.77 18.32 -13.47
CA HIS A 154 -1.43 18.12 -14.75
C HIS A 154 -1.75 16.64 -15.01
N LYS A 155 -2.63 16.38 -15.98
CA LYS A 155 -3.12 15.03 -16.32
C LYS A 155 -2.00 14.01 -16.52
N GLN A 156 -0.98 14.35 -17.29
CA GLN A 156 0.14 13.45 -17.55
C GLN A 156 0.90 13.08 -16.26
N TYR A 157 1.27 14.06 -15.44
CA TYR A 157 1.98 13.80 -14.19
C TYR A 157 1.14 12.97 -13.21
N PHE A 158 -0.17 13.21 -13.17
CA PHE A 158 -1.07 12.40 -12.36
C PHE A 158 -1.14 10.93 -12.84
N LEU A 159 -1.22 10.70 -14.16
CA LEU A 159 -1.19 9.36 -14.73
C LEU A 159 0.14 8.66 -14.43
N GLU A 160 1.27 9.36 -14.59
CA GLU A 160 2.60 8.85 -14.23
C GLU A 160 2.66 8.43 -12.76
N CYS A 161 2.07 9.18 -11.83
CA CYS A 161 2.01 8.79 -10.42
C CYS A 161 1.23 7.50 -10.17
N ILE A 162 0.14 7.27 -10.91
CA ILE A 162 -0.63 6.01 -10.84
C ILE A 162 0.21 4.85 -11.40
N ILE A 163 0.85 5.05 -12.55
CA ILE A 163 1.72 4.06 -13.19
C ILE A 163 2.90 3.70 -12.29
N ASP A 164 3.53 4.68 -11.64
CA ASP A 164 4.63 4.47 -10.70
C ASP A 164 4.21 3.56 -9.53
N LEU A 165 3.01 3.76 -8.97
CA LEU A 165 2.48 2.86 -7.94
C LEU A 165 2.24 1.45 -8.49
N MET A 166 1.62 1.33 -9.66
CA MET A 166 1.33 0.03 -10.28
C MET A 166 2.61 -0.73 -10.62
N ASN A 167 3.62 -0.05 -11.17
CA ASN A 167 4.92 -0.63 -11.48
C ASN A 167 5.66 -1.04 -10.21
N SER A 168 5.57 -0.24 -9.14
CA SER A 168 6.12 -0.59 -7.83
C SER A 168 5.50 -1.88 -7.28
N MET A 169 4.17 -2.02 -7.36
CA MET A 169 3.48 -3.26 -6.98
C MET A 169 4.01 -4.45 -7.78
N SER A 170 4.04 -4.32 -9.11
CA SER A 170 4.51 -5.39 -10.02
C SER A 170 5.95 -5.81 -9.74
N LEU A 171 6.85 -4.87 -9.47
CA LEU A 171 8.26 -5.15 -9.16
C LEU A 171 8.39 -5.88 -7.81
N ILE A 172 7.61 -5.50 -6.81
CA ILE A 172 7.63 -6.17 -5.50
C ILE A 172 7.13 -7.61 -5.63
N ILE A 173 5.99 -7.80 -6.31
CA ILE A 173 5.42 -9.13 -6.56
C ILE A 173 6.43 -9.98 -7.32
N GLY A 174 6.94 -9.49 -8.44
CA GLY A 174 7.92 -10.19 -9.26
C GLY A 174 9.19 -10.56 -8.49
N LYS A 175 9.66 -9.67 -7.59
CA LYS A 175 10.85 -9.94 -6.80
C LYS A 175 10.61 -11.04 -5.76
N TRP A 176 9.44 -11.07 -5.15
CA TRP A 176 9.10 -12.14 -4.22
C TRP A 176 8.85 -13.47 -4.92
N ASP A 177 8.20 -13.46 -6.09
CA ASP A 177 8.02 -14.64 -6.92
C ASP A 177 9.39 -15.23 -7.34
N GLU A 178 10.34 -14.38 -7.76
CA GLU A 178 11.72 -14.78 -8.06
C GLU A 178 12.36 -15.52 -6.86
N LYS A 179 12.20 -14.99 -5.64
CA LYS A 179 12.73 -15.62 -4.43
C LYS A 179 12.05 -16.95 -4.13
N TYR A 180 10.73 -17.02 -4.26
CA TYR A 180 9.97 -18.26 -4.06
C TYR A 180 10.45 -19.37 -5.01
N TYR A 181 10.54 -19.09 -6.31
CA TYR A 181 10.97 -20.09 -7.31
C TYR A 181 12.48 -20.38 -7.30
N SER A 182 13.29 -19.56 -6.62
CA SER A 182 14.71 -19.85 -6.42
C SER A 182 14.99 -20.90 -5.35
N ILE A 183 14.02 -21.20 -4.47
CA ILE A 183 14.14 -22.29 -3.51
C ILE A 183 13.96 -23.61 -4.27
N PRO A 184 14.97 -24.50 -4.31
CA PRO A 184 14.77 -25.84 -4.85
C PRO A 184 13.66 -26.54 -4.06
N PRO A 185 12.70 -27.22 -4.73
CA PRO A 185 11.65 -27.95 -4.02
C PRO A 185 12.33 -28.83 -2.98
N LYS A 186 11.91 -28.73 -1.70
CA LYS A 186 12.40 -29.63 -0.66
C LYS A 186 12.23 -31.03 -1.22
N GLU A 187 13.34 -31.73 -1.45
CA GLU A 187 13.27 -33.17 -1.67
C GLU A 187 12.45 -33.69 -0.50
N THR A 188 11.26 -34.20 -0.80
CA THR A 188 10.51 -35.00 0.16
C THR A 188 11.50 -36.08 0.53
N ILE A 189 12.10 -35.98 1.72
CA ILE A 189 13.00 -36.99 2.22
C ILE A 189 12.15 -38.26 2.26
N ALA A 190 12.28 -39.08 1.22
CA ALA A 190 11.77 -40.43 1.18
C ALA A 190 12.64 -41.27 2.12
N LYS A 191 12.70 -40.90 3.40
CA LYS A 191 13.14 -41.78 4.48
C LYS A 191 11.91 -42.31 5.17
N LYS A 192 11.18 -43.15 4.44
CA LYS A 192 10.77 -44.43 5.00
C LYS A 192 11.66 -45.48 4.36
N GLU A 193 12.90 -45.55 4.82
CA GLU A 193 13.50 -46.87 4.99
C GLU A 193 12.54 -47.63 5.92
N LYS A 194 11.58 -48.35 5.34
CA LYS A 194 11.04 -49.52 6.03
C LYS A 194 12.23 -50.45 6.18
N LYS A 195 12.92 -50.39 7.33
CA LYS A 195 13.49 -51.60 7.88
C LYS A 195 12.34 -52.59 7.94
N ILE A 196 12.40 -53.57 7.05
CA ILE A 196 11.63 -54.80 7.22
C ILE A 196 12.36 -55.50 8.36
N ASP A 197 11.92 -55.26 9.61
CA ASP A 197 12.16 -56.19 10.71
C ASP A 197 11.12 -57.32 10.57
N ASP A 198 11.21 -58.11 9.49
CA ASP A 198 10.54 -59.42 9.45
C ASP A 198 11.52 -60.42 10.06
N LEU A 199 11.44 -60.58 11.38
CA LEU A 199 12.10 -61.66 12.11
C LEU A 199 11.75 -63.05 11.54
N GLU A 200 10.62 -63.18 10.83
CA GLU A 200 10.23 -64.42 10.14
C GLU A 200 11.09 -64.76 8.91
N LEU A 201 11.75 -63.77 8.27
CA LEU A 201 12.60 -64.00 7.08
C LEU A 201 14.03 -64.46 7.45
N GLU A 202 14.53 -64.13 8.64
CA GLU A 202 15.83 -64.62 9.12
C GLU A 202 15.80 -66.09 9.56
N GLU A 203 14.66 -66.59 10.07
CA GLU A 203 14.51 -68.01 10.45
C GLU A 203 14.44 -68.93 9.22
N ILE A 204 13.90 -68.48 8.10
CA ILE A 204 13.79 -69.29 6.86
C ILE A 204 15.15 -69.43 6.15
N LEU A 205 16.05 -68.45 6.29
CA LEU A 205 17.33 -68.44 5.59
C LEU A 205 18.49 -69.10 6.38
N ASN A 206 18.33 -69.29 7.68
CA ASN A 206 19.34 -69.89 8.56
C ASN A 206 18.91 -71.25 9.16
N GLY A 207 17.79 -71.82 8.70
CA GLY A 207 17.30 -73.16 9.05
C GLY A 207 17.64 -74.22 8.01
#